data_AF-W2QUM9-F1
#
_entry.id   AF-W2QUM9-F1
#
_cell.length_a   1.000
_cell.length_b   1.000
_cell.length_c   1.000
_cell.angle_alpha   90.00
_cell.angle_beta   90.00
_cell.angle_gamma   90.00
#
_symmetry.space_group_name_H-M   'P 1'
#
loop_
_entity.id
_entity.type
_entity.pdbx_description
1 polymer ?
#
loop_
_entity_poly.entity_id
_entity_poly.type
_entity_poly.pdbx_seq_one_letter_code
_entity_poly.pdbx_strand_id
1 'polypeptide(L)'
;MVRVTGFDVAHNHNVSKSTYNNHASNRRVEDPDVLAFVDELQAAGSKPKLIMQYLPKKPRMLRYGMHNMVTKLKEKRKGCATTEERLETVLQELCETRGNRATVFVDDR
;
A
#
# COMPACT_ATOMS: atom_id res chain seq x y z
N MET A 1 -22.64 -29.65 -17.33
CA MET A 1 -21.63 -29.90 -16.28
C MET A 1 -20.34 -30.32 -16.97
N VAL A 2 -19.33 -29.44 -17.00
CA VAL A 2 -18.08 -29.68 -17.72
C VAL A 2 -17.03 -30.18 -16.73
N ARG A 3 -16.41 -31.33 -17.02
CA ARG A 3 -15.37 -31.93 -16.18
C ARG A 3 -14.09 -32.02 -17.01
N VAL A 4 -13.13 -31.17 -16.67
CA VAL A 4 -11.80 -31.15 -17.29
C VAL A 4 -10.94 -32.20 -16.59
N THR A 5 -10.41 -33.16 -17.34
CA THR A 5 -9.65 -34.33 -16.82
C THR A 5 -8.13 -34.18 -16.94
N GLY A 6 -7.66 -33.14 -17.63
CA GLY A 6 -6.25 -32.82 -17.77
C GLY A 6 -6.07 -31.50 -18.49
N PHE A 7 -5.00 -30.78 -18.16
CA PHE A 7 -4.60 -29.54 -18.81
C PHE A 7 -3.08 -29.53 -18.93
N ASP A 8 -2.58 -29.28 -20.14
CA ASP A 8 -1.15 -29.11 -20.40
C ASP A 8 -0.84 -27.61 -20.37
N VAL A 9 -0.11 -27.17 -19.34
CA VAL A 9 0.28 -25.75 -19.18
C VAL A 9 1.66 -25.55 -19.78
N ALA A 10 1.73 -25.56 -21.10
CA ALA A 10 2.87 -24.98 -21.79
C ALA A 10 2.81 -23.45 -21.61
N HIS A 11 3.70 -22.90 -20.79
CA HIS A 11 3.84 -21.45 -20.69
C HIS A 11 4.32 -20.90 -22.04
N ASN A 12 3.53 -20.01 -22.66
CA ASN A 12 3.87 -19.31 -23.90
C ASN A 12 4.91 -18.19 -23.72
N HIS A 13 5.55 -18.12 -22.54
CA HIS A 13 6.51 -17.10 -22.17
C HIS A 13 7.58 -17.68 -21.26
N ASN A 14 8.72 -17.02 -21.21
CA ASN A 14 9.86 -17.47 -20.41
C ASN A 14 9.53 -17.38 -18.91
N VAL A 15 9.34 -18.54 -18.29
CA VAL A 15 9.20 -18.69 -16.84
C VAL A 15 10.59 -18.74 -16.21
N SER A 16 10.93 -17.69 -15.47
CA SER A 16 12.15 -17.66 -14.67
C SER A 16 11.86 -17.02 -13.32
N LYS A 17 12.68 -17.35 -12.31
CA LYS A 17 12.62 -16.68 -10.99
C LYS A 17 12.79 -15.17 -11.13
N SER A 18 13.60 -14.72 -12.08
CA SER A 18 13.75 -13.31 -12.42
C SER A 18 12.45 -12.72 -12.98
N THR A 19 11.78 -13.40 -13.92
CA THR A 19 10.49 -12.99 -14.49
C THR A 19 9.42 -12.88 -13.39
N TYR A 20 9.34 -13.88 -12.51
CA TYR A 20 8.41 -13.89 -11.39
C TYR A 20 8.68 -12.74 -10.40
N ASN A 21 9.92 -12.55 -9.98
CA ASN A 21 10.30 -11.51 -9.02
C ASN A 21 10.13 -10.09 -9.57
N ASN A 22 10.26 -9.91 -10.89
CA ASN A 22 10.10 -8.61 -11.56
C ASN A 22 8.65 -8.31 -11.96
N HIS A 23 7.74 -9.28 -11.88
CA HIS A 23 6.33 -9.08 -12.18
C HIS A 23 5.76 -7.97 -11.29
N ALA A 24 4.92 -7.10 -11.84
CA ALA A 24 4.42 -5.90 -11.15
C ALA A 24 3.76 -6.22 -9.79
N SER A 25 3.05 -7.36 -9.69
CA SER A 25 2.41 -7.83 -8.47
C SER A 25 3.37 -8.40 -7.41
N ASN A 26 4.53 -8.92 -7.82
CA ASN A 26 5.45 -9.66 -6.95
C ASN A 26 6.64 -8.83 -6.50
N ARG A 27 6.95 -7.78 -7.25
CA ARG A 27 8.12 -6.94 -7.01
C ARG A 27 8.01 -6.22 -5.66
N ARG A 28 8.95 -6.56 -4.78
CA ARG A 28 9.09 -6.02 -3.43
C ARG A 28 10.46 -5.37 -3.24
N VAL A 29 10.48 -4.32 -2.45
CA VAL A 29 11.71 -3.75 -1.90
C VAL A 29 11.67 -4.08 -0.42
N GLU A 30 12.61 -4.90 0.02
CA GLU A 30 12.66 -5.46 1.39
C GLU A 30 13.87 -4.95 2.18
N ASP A 31 14.69 -4.10 1.56
CA ASP A 31 15.84 -3.46 2.20
C ASP A 31 15.35 -2.58 3.38
N PRO A 32 15.73 -2.92 4.62
CA PRO A 32 15.23 -2.25 5.81
C PRO A 32 15.68 -0.79 5.91
N ASP A 33 16.87 -0.45 5.41
CA ASP A 33 17.41 0.90 5.44
C ASP A 33 16.63 1.80 4.47
N VAL A 34 16.33 1.27 3.28
CA VAL A 34 15.47 1.94 2.30
C VAL A 34 14.05 2.14 2.83
N LEU A 35 13.50 1.14 3.52
CA LEU A 35 12.16 1.21 4.10
C LEU A 35 12.08 2.26 5.21
N ALA A 36 13.04 2.29 6.13
CA ALA A 36 13.10 3.27 7.21
C ALA A 36 13.22 4.70 6.67
N PHE A 37 14.10 4.92 5.69
CA PHE A 37 14.29 6.22 5.06
C PHE A 37 13.03 6.73 4.35
N VAL A 38 12.33 5.85 3.62
CA VAL A 38 11.08 6.21 2.93
C VAL A 38 9.96 6.50 3.94
N ASP A 39 9.90 5.74 5.03
CA ASP A 39 8.89 5.94 6.09
C ASP A 39 9.07 7.29 6.78
N GLU A 40 10.30 7.65 7.14
CA GLU A 40 10.62 8.95 7.74
C GLU A 40 10.20 10.12 6.82
N LEU A 41 10.58 10.06 5.54
CA LEU A 41 10.21 11.11 4.58
C LEU A 41 8.69 11.18 4.34
N GLN A 42 8.01 10.04 4.36
CA GLN A 42 6.55 10.00 4.25
C GLN A 42 5.87 10.55 5.52
N ALA A 43 6.43 10.32 6.71
CA ALA A 43 5.97 10.93 7.96
C ALA A 43 6.12 12.45 7.94
N ALA A 44 7.18 12.96 7.35
CA ALA A 44 7.38 14.39 7.11
C ALA A 44 6.48 14.98 5.99
N GLY A 45 5.58 14.19 5.39
CA GLY A 45 4.67 14.66 4.34
C GLY A 45 5.34 14.87 2.98
N SER A 46 6.53 14.32 2.75
CA SER A 46 7.25 14.49 1.49
C SER A 46 6.49 13.89 0.31
N LYS A 47 6.52 14.61 -0.82
CA LYS A 47 5.93 14.10 -2.07
C LYS A 47 6.70 12.88 -2.56
N PRO A 48 6.04 11.80 -3.03
CA PRO A 48 6.70 10.59 -3.51
C PRO A 48 7.81 10.85 -4.55
N LYS A 49 7.60 11.84 -5.44
CA LYS A 49 8.59 12.25 -6.45
C LYS A 49 9.90 12.75 -5.83
N LEU A 50 9.84 13.43 -4.69
CA LEU A 50 11.02 13.91 -3.97
C LEU A 50 11.70 12.77 -3.22
N ILE A 51 10.92 11.92 -2.53
CA ILE A 51 11.44 10.69 -1.89
C ILE A 51 12.20 9.83 -2.91
N MET A 52 11.70 9.76 -4.14
CA MET A 52 12.36 9.05 -5.24
C MET A 52 13.73 9.60 -5.63
N GLN A 53 13.96 10.90 -5.50
CA GLN A 53 15.21 11.55 -5.91
C GLN A 53 16.34 11.32 -4.91
N TYR A 54 16.00 11.14 -3.62
CA TYR A 54 16.99 10.94 -2.55
C TYR A 54 17.42 9.49 -2.34
N LEU A 55 16.79 8.53 -3.03
CA LEU A 55 17.20 7.13 -2.97
C LEU A 55 18.48 6.91 -3.81
N PRO A 56 19.59 6.41 -3.21
CA PRO A 56 20.84 6.17 -3.92
C PRO A 56 20.66 5.22 -5.12
N LYS A 57 21.53 5.37 -6.14
CA LYS A 57 21.58 4.66 -7.43
C LYS A 57 20.69 3.41 -7.52
N LYS A 58 19.61 3.51 -8.30
CA LYS A 58 18.56 2.48 -8.38
C LYS A 58 18.90 1.37 -9.37
N PRO A 59 18.89 0.08 -9.00
CA PRO A 59 18.45 -0.94 -9.94
C PRO A 59 17.01 -0.62 -10.38
N ARG A 60 16.63 -0.95 -11.63
CA ARG A 60 15.27 -0.70 -12.18
C ARG A 60 14.16 -1.14 -11.22
N MET A 61 14.45 -2.09 -10.31
CA MET A 61 13.64 -2.64 -9.22
C MET A 61 13.17 -1.65 -8.12
N LEU A 62 13.78 -0.48 -7.93
CA LEU A 62 13.25 0.52 -6.98
C LEU A 62 12.14 1.43 -7.58
N ARG A 63 12.17 1.78 -8.87
CA ARG A 63 11.22 2.79 -9.42
C ARG A 63 9.73 2.44 -9.29
N TYR A 64 9.36 1.20 -9.59
CA TYR A 64 7.98 0.72 -9.59
C TYR A 64 7.57 0.07 -8.27
N GLY A 65 8.52 -0.53 -7.54
CA GLY A 65 8.27 -1.11 -6.21
C GLY A 65 7.94 -0.05 -5.14
N MET A 66 8.31 1.21 -5.38
CA MET A 66 8.01 2.32 -4.48
C MET A 66 6.51 2.60 -4.33
N HIS A 67 5.72 2.46 -5.38
CA HIS A 67 4.26 2.63 -5.25
C HIS A 67 3.69 1.58 -4.31
N ASN A 68 4.09 0.32 -4.47
CA ASN A 68 3.71 -0.77 -3.56
C ASN A 68 4.22 -0.54 -2.13
N MET A 69 5.44 -0.01 -1.94
CA MET A 69 5.97 0.34 -0.62
C MET A 69 5.15 1.43 0.05
N VAL A 70 4.88 2.54 -0.64
CA VAL A 70 4.12 3.66 -0.09
C VAL A 70 2.68 3.23 0.23
N THR A 71 2.05 2.42 -0.62
CA THR A 71 0.73 1.84 -0.33
C THR A 71 0.78 0.99 0.94
N LYS A 72 1.75 0.07 1.06
CA LYS A 72 1.91 -0.77 2.25
C LYS A 72 2.22 0.02 3.52
N LEU A 73 3.05 1.06 3.44
CA LEU A 73 3.35 1.92 4.59
C LEU A 73 2.11 2.71 5.02
N LYS A 74 1.33 3.21 4.06
CA LYS A 74 0.03 3.84 4.34
C LYS A 74 -0.95 2.86 4.97
N GLU A 75 -1.05 1.63 4.46
CA GLU A 75 -1.90 0.58 5.02
C GLU A 75 -1.47 0.21 6.45
N LYS A 76 -0.17 0.02 6.69
CA LYS A 76 0.37 -0.24 8.03
C LYS A 76 0.06 0.89 9.01
N ARG A 77 0.21 2.17 8.60
CA ARG A 77 -0.16 3.33 9.43
C ARG A 77 -1.65 3.50 9.63
N LYS A 78 -2.46 3.03 8.68
CA LYS A 78 -3.92 3.07 8.79
C LYS A 78 -4.40 2.25 10.00
N GLY A 79 -3.58 1.33 10.51
CA GLY A 79 -3.86 0.54 11.69
C GLY A 79 -5.04 -0.41 11.49
N CYS A 80 -5.51 -1.03 12.58
CA CYS A 80 -6.72 -1.87 12.57
C CYS A 80 -8.02 -1.05 12.51
N ALA A 81 -7.92 0.28 12.46
CA ALA A 81 -9.09 1.13 12.60
C ALA A 81 -10.01 0.98 11.37
N THR A 82 -11.22 0.51 11.61
CA THR A 82 -12.28 0.45 10.59
C THR A 82 -12.59 1.86 10.08
N THR A 83 -13.28 1.97 8.94
CA THR A 83 -13.60 3.31 8.40
C THR A 83 -14.51 4.06 9.37
N GLU A 84 -15.33 3.30 10.08
CA GLU A 84 -16.28 3.68 11.11
C GLU A 84 -15.55 4.24 12.34
N GLU A 85 -14.56 3.52 12.88
CA GLU A 85 -13.76 3.99 14.05
C GLU A 85 -12.99 5.28 13.73
N ARG A 86 -12.49 5.42 12.50
CA ARG A 86 -11.81 6.64 12.06
C ARG A 86 -12.78 7.80 11.89
N LEU A 87 -13.97 7.53 11.36
CA LEU A 87 -15.03 8.52 11.22
C LEU A 87 -15.50 9.00 12.60
N GLU A 88 -15.70 8.08 13.54
CA GLU A 88 -16.07 8.38 14.91
C GLU A 88 -15.04 9.29 15.59
N THR A 89 -13.75 8.95 15.49
CA THR A 89 -12.67 9.78 16.06
C THR A 89 -12.70 11.22 15.53
N VAL A 90 -12.84 11.40 14.21
CA VAL A 90 -12.90 12.72 13.59
C VAL A 90 -14.15 13.50 14.01
N LEU A 91 -15.29 12.82 14.11
CA LEU A 91 -16.55 13.46 14.55
C LEU A 91 -16.51 13.83 16.04
N GLN A 92 -15.81 13.05 16.86
CA GLN A 92 -15.58 13.35 18.26
C GLN A 92 -14.74 14.61 18.42
N GLU A 93 -13.58 14.71 17.74
CA GLU A 93 -12.75 15.92 17.71
C GLU A 93 -13.54 17.14 17.19
N LEU A 94 -14.38 16.97 16.17
CA LEU A 94 -15.23 18.04 15.64
C LEU A 94 -16.23 18.57 16.69
N CYS A 95 -16.83 17.66 17.47
CA CYS A 95 -17.82 17.99 18.50
C CYS A 95 -17.21 18.56 19.79
N GLU A 96 -15.90 18.44 20.00
CA GLU A 96 -15.20 19.15 21.08
C GLU A 96 -15.27 20.67 20.92
N THR A 97 -15.45 21.15 19.68
CA THR A 97 -15.70 22.56 19.40
C THR A 97 -17.16 22.92 19.71
N ARG A 98 -17.34 23.91 20.59
CA ARG A 98 -18.67 24.34 21.06
C ARG A 98 -19.57 24.75 19.88
N GLY A 99 -20.75 24.12 19.81
CA GLY A 99 -21.77 24.40 18.78
C GLY A 99 -21.86 23.36 17.68
N ASN A 100 -20.88 22.45 17.58
CA ASN A 100 -20.92 21.34 16.64
C ASN A 100 -21.65 20.14 17.22
N ARG A 101 -22.41 19.42 16.36
CA ARG A 101 -23.08 18.16 16.70
C ARG A 101 -23.07 17.25 15.49
N ALA A 102 -22.63 16.01 15.69
CA ALA A 102 -22.61 14.98 14.67
C ALA A 102 -23.52 13.80 15.06
N THR A 103 -24.10 13.15 14.06
CA THR A 103 -24.92 11.94 14.21
C THR A 103 -24.56 10.99 13.07
N VAL A 104 -24.17 9.76 13.41
CA VAL A 104 -23.82 8.71 12.44
C VAL A 104 -24.98 7.73 12.35
N PHE A 105 -25.42 7.43 11.13
CA PHE A 105 -26.39 6.38 10.85
C PHE A 105 -25.66 5.28 10.08
N VAL A 106 -25.71 4.05 10.60
CA VAL A 106 -25.19 2.86 9.92
C VAL A 106 -26.39 2.07 9.43
N ASP A 107 -26.45 1.76 8.14
CA ASP A 107 -27.48 0.89 7.59
C ASP A 107 -27.14 -0.57 7.94
N ASP A 108 -28.05 -1.26 8.63
CA ASP A 108 -27.96 -2.69 8.87
C ASP A 108 -28.23 -3.44 7.55
N ARG A 109 -27.19 -4.07 7.00
CA ARG A 109 -27.28 -4.97 5.84
C ARG A 109 -27.30 -6.43 6.23
#